data_AF-A0A8T3TB66-F1
#
_entry.id   AF-A0A8T3TB66-F1
#
_cell.length_a   1.000
_cell.length_b   1.000
_cell.length_c   1.000
_cell.angle_alpha   90.00
_cell.angle_beta   90.00
_cell.angle_gamma   90.00
#
_symmetry.space_group_name_H-M   'P 1'
#
loop_
_entity.id
_entity.type
_entity.pdbx_description
1 polymer ?
#
loop_
_entity_poly.entity_id
_entity_poly.type
_entity_poly.pdbx_seq_one_letter_code
_entity_poly.pdbx_strand_id
1 'polypeptide(L)'
;MTQPRRLRRLALPVLVVQMLVLALGAMAPAGAGAIHDDRLPDLRMLTPREFHTQTYAGQRRLRFSTIMVNVGQGPFEVRGRRSSTSSSLMSIRQRIYTDSGIRDRLTDAVMKYTGDGHDHWHVQRIARYELLRPGNKPLPSAKIGFCFFDTTAYD
;
A
#
# COMPACT_ATOMS: atom_id res chain seq x y z
N MET A 1 48.85 -44.74 -61.73
CA MET A 1 48.76 -45.96 -60.89
C MET A 1 50.02 -46.02 -60.04
N THR A 2 49.90 -46.39 -58.75
CA THR A 2 50.94 -46.49 -57.69
C THR A 2 51.14 -45.25 -56.80
N GLN A 3 50.84 -45.45 -55.51
CA GLN A 3 50.92 -44.51 -54.40
C GLN A 3 52.28 -44.65 -53.70
N PRO A 4 52.84 -43.56 -53.14
CA PRO A 4 53.58 -43.67 -51.87
C PRO A 4 53.27 -42.47 -50.96
N ARG A 5 53.56 -42.40 -49.66
CA ARG A 5 53.96 -43.32 -48.60
C ARG A 5 53.63 -42.55 -47.30
N ARG A 6 53.26 -43.26 -46.24
CA ARG A 6 53.02 -42.74 -44.89
C ARG A 6 54.25 -42.04 -44.29
N LEU A 7 54.05 -41.06 -43.40
CA LEU A 7 54.79 -40.84 -42.13
C LEU A 7 53.98 -39.82 -41.27
N ARG A 8 53.34 -40.20 -40.15
CA ARG A 8 53.82 -40.46 -38.77
C ARG A 8 54.15 -39.19 -37.93
N ARG A 9 53.45 -39.11 -36.78
CA ARG A 9 53.81 -38.50 -35.47
C ARG A 9 53.52 -36.98 -35.35
N LEU A 10 52.49 -36.61 -34.58
CA LEU A 10 52.48 -36.34 -33.11
C LEU A 10 53.15 -35.01 -32.77
N ALA A 11 52.34 -34.01 -32.41
CA ALA A 11 52.62 -33.05 -31.34
C ALA A 11 51.37 -32.18 -31.10
N LEU A 12 50.67 -32.38 -29.99
CA LEU A 12 49.86 -31.33 -29.38
C LEU A 12 50.83 -30.45 -28.59
N PRO A 13 50.71 -29.12 -28.68
CA PRO A 13 50.60 -28.40 -27.41
C PRO A 13 49.56 -27.27 -27.46
N VAL A 14 48.71 -27.29 -26.43
CA VAL A 14 48.36 -26.16 -25.57
C VAL A 14 48.16 -24.82 -26.28
N LEU A 15 46.90 -24.46 -26.52
CA LEU A 15 46.48 -23.07 -26.58
C LEU A 15 45.50 -22.80 -25.43
N VAL A 16 46.05 -22.33 -24.32
CA VAL A 16 45.30 -21.69 -23.23
C VAL A 16 45.38 -20.19 -23.48
N VAL A 17 44.35 -19.57 -24.06
CA VAL A 17 44.17 -18.10 -24.00
C VAL A 17 42.68 -17.74 -24.04
N GLN A 18 42.18 -17.31 -22.87
CA GLN A 18 41.18 -16.27 -22.60
C GLN A 18 39.77 -16.36 -23.24
N MET A 19 38.78 -16.67 -22.40
CA MET A 19 37.52 -15.91 -22.41
C MET A 19 37.30 -15.28 -21.04
N LEU A 20 37.62 -13.98 -20.97
CA LEU A 20 37.31 -13.09 -19.87
C LEU A 20 35.79 -12.89 -19.83
N VAL A 21 35.10 -13.61 -18.93
CA VAL A 21 33.69 -13.36 -18.64
C VAL A 21 33.61 -12.05 -17.85
N LEU A 22 33.40 -10.93 -18.55
CA LEU A 22 32.96 -9.67 -17.96
C LEU A 22 31.52 -9.86 -17.44
N ALA A 23 31.39 -10.44 -16.25
CA ALA A 23 30.18 -10.31 -15.45
C ALA A 23 30.14 -8.88 -14.87
N LEU A 24 29.80 -7.90 -15.71
CA LEU A 24 29.40 -6.58 -15.23
C LEU A 24 28.07 -6.75 -14.51
N GLY A 25 28.14 -6.74 -13.18
CA GLY A 25 26.98 -6.68 -12.32
C GLY A 25 26.15 -5.44 -12.64
N ALA A 26 25.06 -5.63 -13.37
CA ALA A 26 23.95 -4.70 -13.35
C ALA A 26 23.24 -4.88 -12.00
N MET A 27 23.81 -4.32 -10.93
CA MET A 27 22.99 -3.85 -9.83
C MET A 27 22.11 -2.76 -10.41
N ALA A 28 20.89 -3.12 -10.81
CA ALA A 28 19.85 -2.14 -11.02
C ALA A 28 19.78 -1.30 -9.73
N PRO A 29 19.81 0.04 -9.81
CA PRO A 29 19.58 0.84 -8.62
C PRO A 29 18.19 0.46 -8.10
N ALA A 30 18.14 -0.12 -6.91
CA ALA A 30 16.93 -0.19 -6.13
C ALA A 30 16.40 1.25 -6.02
N GLY A 31 15.14 1.46 -6.40
CA GLY A 31 14.53 2.77 -6.61
C GLY A 31 14.89 3.80 -5.54
N ALA A 32 15.87 4.63 -5.85
CA ALA A 32 16.24 5.82 -5.09
C ALA A 32 15.84 7.01 -5.96
N GLY A 33 14.65 7.55 -5.67
CA GLY A 33 14.09 8.70 -6.37
C GLY A 33 12.57 8.74 -6.33
N ALA A 34 11.96 8.71 -5.13
CA ALA A 34 10.67 9.38 -4.99
C ALA A 34 10.98 10.88 -5.17
N ILE A 35 10.66 11.39 -6.34
CA ILE A 35 10.86 12.79 -6.73
C ILE A 35 10.19 13.66 -5.67
N HIS A 36 10.85 14.74 -5.23
CA HIS A 36 10.38 15.76 -4.28
C HIS A 36 9.13 16.53 -4.74
N ASP A 37 8.31 15.94 -5.62
CA ASP A 37 7.16 16.52 -6.32
C ASP A 37 5.81 16.03 -5.75
N ASP A 38 5.78 14.88 -5.06
CA ASP A 38 4.52 14.33 -4.52
C ASP A 38 3.98 15.19 -3.36
N ARG A 39 2.79 15.77 -3.55
CA ARG A 39 1.99 16.39 -2.47
C ARG A 39 1.15 15.32 -1.81
N LEU A 40 1.70 14.73 -0.75
CA LEU A 40 1.05 13.63 -0.03
C LEU A 40 0.13 14.14 1.10
N PRO A 41 -0.98 13.43 1.38
CA PRO A 41 -1.73 13.64 2.61
C PRO A 41 -0.95 13.11 3.81
N ASP A 42 -1.17 13.73 4.97
CA ASP A 42 -0.72 13.24 6.28
C ASP A 42 -1.96 13.22 7.19
N LEU A 43 -2.58 12.04 7.28
CA LEU A 43 -3.79 11.84 8.07
C LEU A 43 -3.44 11.66 9.54
N ARG A 44 -3.97 12.55 10.39
CA ARG A 44 -3.79 12.50 11.85
C ARG A 44 -5.14 12.34 12.54
N MET A 45 -5.15 11.51 13.58
CA MET A 45 -6.28 11.39 14.47
C MET A 45 -6.16 12.47 15.55
N LEU A 46 -7.13 13.36 15.66
CA LEU A 46 -7.22 14.24 16.82
C LEU A 46 -7.54 13.41 18.07
N THR A 47 -7.19 13.94 19.25
CA THR A 47 -7.52 13.28 20.53
C THR A 47 -9.02 12.95 20.57
N PRO A 48 -9.40 11.66 20.71
CA PRO A 48 -10.81 11.30 20.78
C PRO A 48 -11.49 11.94 21.97
N ARG A 49 -12.79 12.21 21.85
CA ARG A 49 -13.57 12.93 22.87
C ARG A 49 -14.94 12.29 23.09
N GLU A 50 -15.71 12.85 24.02
CA GLU A 50 -17.11 12.45 24.29
C GLU A 50 -17.24 10.96 24.65
N PHE A 51 -16.31 10.47 25.48
CA PHE A 51 -16.32 9.09 25.95
C PHE A 51 -17.56 8.80 26.80
N HIS A 52 -18.31 7.79 26.42
CA HIS A 52 -19.44 7.30 27.20
C HIS A 52 -19.67 5.81 26.95
N THR A 53 -20.39 5.14 27.85
CA THR A 53 -20.80 3.75 27.63
C THR A 53 -22.25 3.68 27.19
N GLN A 54 -22.52 2.87 26.18
CA GLN A 54 -23.87 2.61 25.69
C GLN A 54 -24.12 1.10 25.63
N THR A 55 -25.29 0.65 26.06
CA THR A 55 -25.73 -0.74 25.86
C THR A 55 -26.47 -0.84 24.54
N TYR A 56 -26.02 -1.73 23.65
CA TYR A 56 -26.66 -2.00 22.37
C TYR A 56 -26.71 -3.51 22.14
N ALA A 57 -27.90 -4.05 21.84
CA ALA A 57 -28.13 -5.49 21.65
C ALA A 57 -27.50 -6.35 22.77
N GLY A 58 -27.69 -5.94 24.03
CA GLY A 58 -27.16 -6.65 25.20
C GLY A 58 -25.65 -6.47 25.47
N GLN A 59 -24.92 -5.74 24.61
CA GLN A 59 -23.49 -5.50 24.78
C GLN A 59 -23.22 -4.07 25.25
N ARG A 60 -22.41 -3.92 26.31
CA ARG A 60 -21.89 -2.61 26.73
C ARG A 60 -20.73 -2.22 25.81
N ARG A 61 -20.85 -1.08 25.16
CA ARG A 61 -19.87 -0.53 24.20
C ARG A 61 -19.32 0.79 24.70
N LEU A 62 -18.01 0.98 24.56
CA LEU A 62 -17.39 2.30 24.71
C LEU A 62 -17.62 3.07 23.40
N ARG A 63 -18.21 4.25 23.51
CA ARG A 63 -18.42 5.20 22.42
C ARG A 63 -17.52 6.40 22.64
N PHE A 64 -17.05 6.97 21.54
CA PHE A 64 -16.24 8.17 21.51
C PHE A 64 -16.31 8.77 20.11
N SER A 65 -16.08 10.07 20.02
CA SER A 65 -16.04 10.83 18.79
C SER A 65 -14.59 10.95 18.31
N THR A 66 -14.40 10.80 16.99
CA THR A 66 -13.10 10.88 16.33
C THR A 66 -13.17 11.86 15.18
N ILE A 67 -12.10 12.64 15.01
CA ILE A 67 -11.88 13.47 13.83
C ILE A 67 -10.51 13.09 13.27
N MET A 68 -10.48 12.81 11.97
CA MET A 68 -9.26 12.65 11.22
C MET A 68 -9.02 13.91 10.40
N VAL A 69 -7.85 14.52 10.56
CA VAL A 69 -7.44 15.74 9.85
C VAL A 69 -6.35 15.39 8.85
N ASN A 70 -6.27 16.14 7.76
CA ASN A 70 -5.17 16.06 6.82
C ASN A 70 -4.23 17.26 7.05
N VAL A 71 -3.04 17.02 7.59
CA VAL A 71 -2.00 18.04 7.79
C VAL A 71 -0.91 17.96 6.72
N GLY A 72 -1.13 17.15 5.68
CA GLY A 72 -0.21 16.98 4.56
C GLY A 72 -0.32 18.09 3.52
N GLN A 73 0.62 18.09 2.58
CA GLN A 73 0.69 19.10 1.51
C GLN A 73 -0.34 18.87 0.40
N GLY A 74 -0.89 17.66 0.29
CA GLY A 74 -1.89 17.32 -0.73
C GLY A 74 -3.12 16.66 -0.14
N PRO A 75 -4.20 16.58 -0.93
CA PRO A 75 -5.46 16.01 -0.47
C PRO A 75 -5.35 14.49 -0.29
N PHE A 76 -6.21 13.95 0.58
CA PHE A 76 -6.48 12.52 0.58
C PHE A 76 -7.61 12.21 -0.40
N GLU A 77 -7.26 11.74 -1.61
CA GLU A 77 -8.23 11.28 -2.60
C GLU A 77 -7.98 9.82 -2.98
N VAL A 78 -9.05 9.03 -2.98
CA VAL A 78 -9.05 7.63 -3.38
C VAL A 78 -10.20 7.32 -4.34
N ARG A 79 -9.95 6.43 -5.28
CA ARG A 79 -10.92 6.02 -6.30
C ARG A 79 -11.16 4.53 -6.23
N GLY A 80 -12.38 4.17 -5.86
CA GLY A 80 -12.87 2.80 -5.87
C GLY A 80 -13.30 2.36 -7.26
N ARG A 81 -12.91 1.16 -7.70
CA ARG A 81 -13.45 0.54 -8.91
C ARG A 81 -13.75 -0.93 -8.70
N ARG A 82 -14.86 -1.38 -9.29
CA ARG A 82 -15.25 -2.79 -9.43
C ARG A 82 -15.75 -3.02 -10.86
N SER A 83 -15.52 -4.21 -11.40
CA SER A 83 -15.96 -4.59 -12.75
C SER A 83 -17.47 -4.86 -12.84
N SER A 84 -18.10 -5.21 -11.71
CA SER A 84 -19.52 -5.53 -11.62
C SER A 84 -20.08 -5.10 -10.26
N THR A 85 -21.38 -4.79 -10.21
CA THR A 85 -22.12 -4.52 -8.97
C THR A 85 -22.27 -5.74 -8.07
N SER A 86 -22.09 -6.96 -8.61
CA SER A 86 -22.04 -8.20 -7.83
C SER A 86 -20.81 -8.32 -6.95
N SER A 87 -19.72 -7.59 -7.25
CA SER A 87 -18.56 -7.52 -6.35
C SER A 87 -18.86 -6.60 -5.18
N SER A 88 -18.82 -7.14 -3.96
CA SER A 88 -19.05 -6.37 -2.73
C SER A 88 -17.87 -5.44 -2.38
N LEU A 89 -16.71 -5.66 -2.99
CA LEU A 89 -15.50 -4.87 -2.79
C LEU A 89 -15.10 -4.13 -4.07
N MET A 90 -14.54 -2.93 -3.87
CA MET A 90 -13.84 -2.17 -4.89
C MET A 90 -12.35 -2.15 -4.58
N SER A 91 -11.50 -2.28 -5.61
CA SER A 91 -10.08 -1.97 -5.49
C SER A 91 -9.90 -0.45 -5.44
N ILE A 92 -8.88 0.00 -4.70
CA ILE A 92 -8.60 1.41 -4.52
C ILE A 92 -7.31 1.80 -5.25
N ARG A 93 -7.40 2.87 -6.03
CA ARG A 93 -6.24 3.68 -6.41
C ARG A 93 -6.23 4.98 -5.60
N GLN A 94 -5.10 5.33 -5.01
CA GLN A 94 -4.88 6.64 -4.44
C GLN A 94 -4.52 7.61 -5.57
N ARG A 95 -5.17 8.77 -5.58
CA ARG A 95 -4.80 9.88 -6.44
C ARG A 95 -3.78 10.75 -5.73
N ILE A 96 -2.60 10.91 -6.32
CA ILE A 96 -1.50 11.70 -5.79
C ILE A 96 -1.32 12.92 -6.71
N TYR A 97 -1.35 14.09 -6.09
CA TYR A 97 -1.08 15.36 -6.76
C TYR A 97 0.40 15.65 -6.70
N THR A 98 0.92 16.25 -7.77
CA THR A 98 2.30 16.71 -7.86
C THR A 98 2.32 18.14 -8.38
N ASP A 99 3.46 18.84 -8.33
CA ASP A 99 3.58 20.17 -8.95
C ASP A 99 3.41 20.08 -10.48
N SER A 100 3.70 18.92 -11.06
CA SER A 100 3.61 18.65 -12.50
C SER A 100 2.29 18.01 -12.97
N GLY A 101 1.40 17.59 -12.06
CA GLY A 101 0.12 16.99 -12.43
C GLY A 101 -0.45 15.99 -11.41
N ILE A 102 -0.93 14.86 -11.91
CA ILE A 102 -1.63 13.84 -11.12
C ILE A 102 -1.14 12.46 -11.53
N ARG A 103 -0.90 11.58 -10.55
CA ARG A 103 -0.67 10.15 -10.78
C ARG A 103 -1.54 9.30 -9.86
N ASP A 104 -2.02 8.16 -10.38
CA ASP A 104 -2.78 7.20 -9.59
C ASP A 104 -1.88 6.04 -9.16
N ARG A 105 -1.92 5.69 -7.88
CA ARG A 105 -1.16 4.56 -7.29
C ARG A 105 -2.13 3.47 -6.84
N LEU A 106 -1.91 2.24 -7.30
CA LEU A 106 -2.66 1.08 -6.78
C LEU A 106 -2.29 0.84 -5.31
N THR A 107 -3.29 0.50 -4.50
CA THR A 107 -3.13 0.20 -3.07
C THR A 107 -3.71 -1.18 -2.75
N ASP A 108 -3.29 -1.75 -1.63
CA ASP A 108 -3.88 -2.98 -1.09
C ASP A 108 -5.17 -2.70 -0.28
N ALA A 109 -5.58 -1.43 -0.18
CA ALA A 109 -6.82 -1.06 0.46
C ALA A 109 -8.04 -1.39 -0.41
N VAL A 110 -9.16 -1.68 0.24
CA VAL A 110 -10.43 -1.96 -0.42
C VAL A 110 -11.51 -1.03 0.09
N MET A 111 -12.47 -0.74 -0.78
CA MET A 111 -13.66 0.03 -0.44
C MET A 111 -14.88 -0.91 -0.43
N LYS A 112 -15.72 -0.79 0.61
CA LYS A 112 -16.91 -1.62 0.81
C LYS A 112 -18.11 -0.74 1.14
N TYR A 113 -19.27 -1.05 0.56
CA TYR A 113 -20.53 -0.45 0.99
C TYR A 113 -20.91 -1.09 2.31
N THR A 114 -20.99 -0.27 3.36
CA THR A 114 -21.37 -0.74 4.68
C THR A 114 -22.87 -0.51 4.90
N GLY A 115 -23.50 -1.36 5.70
CA GLY A 115 -24.86 -1.20 6.19
C GLY A 115 -24.90 -1.13 7.72
N ASP A 116 -23.80 -0.69 8.34
CA ASP A 116 -23.62 -0.62 9.79
C ASP A 116 -24.28 0.62 10.45
N GLY A 117 -25.35 1.12 9.83
CA GLY A 117 -26.03 2.37 10.17
C GLY A 117 -25.64 3.55 9.29
N HIS A 118 -24.75 3.38 8.32
CA HIS A 118 -24.44 4.39 7.31
C HIS A 118 -24.59 3.84 5.89
N ASP A 119 -25.29 4.55 5.01
CA ASP A 119 -25.56 4.16 3.62
C ASP A 119 -24.52 4.72 2.64
N HIS A 120 -23.24 4.42 2.88
CA HIS A 120 -22.13 4.91 2.05
C HIS A 120 -20.90 4.00 2.02
N TRP A 121 -20.02 4.27 1.05
CA TRP A 121 -18.78 3.53 0.82
C TRP A 121 -17.70 3.87 1.85
N HIS A 122 -17.09 2.84 2.43
CA HIS A 122 -15.98 3.00 3.37
C HIS A 122 -14.67 2.50 2.81
N VAL A 123 -13.62 3.30 2.96
CA VAL A 123 -12.24 2.81 2.86
C VAL A 123 -11.98 1.94 4.08
N GLN A 124 -11.68 0.66 3.86
CA GLN A 124 -11.50 -0.30 4.93
C GLN A 124 -10.11 -0.21 5.55
N ARG A 125 -10.03 -0.51 6.86
CA ARG A 125 -8.76 -0.63 7.62
C ARG A 125 -7.93 0.66 7.67
N ILE A 126 -8.58 1.83 7.65
CA ILE A 126 -7.91 3.13 7.74
C ILE A 126 -7.59 3.55 9.19
N ALA A 127 -8.28 2.96 10.17
CA ALA A 127 -8.03 3.20 11.59
C ALA A 127 -8.11 1.90 12.40
N ARG A 128 -7.32 1.83 13.47
CA ARG A 128 -7.34 0.76 14.46
C ARG A 128 -7.55 1.40 15.84
N TYR A 129 -8.58 0.95 16.54
CA TYR A 129 -8.83 1.33 17.93
C TYR A 129 -8.82 0.08 18.79
N GLU A 130 -8.14 0.18 19.94
CA GLU A 130 -8.05 -0.91 20.90
C GLU A 130 -8.21 -0.36 22.31
N LEU A 131 -9.01 -1.03 23.12
CA LEU A 131 -9.05 -0.77 24.55
C LEU A 131 -8.01 -1.66 25.23
N LEU A 132 -7.00 -1.01 25.81
CA LEU A 132 -5.94 -1.68 26.55
C LEU A 132 -6.33 -1.75 28.02
N ARG A 133 -6.12 -2.92 28.62
CA ARG A 133 -6.22 -3.12 30.07
C ARG A 133 -4.94 -3.79 30.54
N PRO A 134 -4.29 -3.30 31.61
CA PRO A 134 -3.10 -3.93 32.16
C PRO A 134 -3.30 -5.43 32.40
N GLY A 135 -2.33 -6.25 32.00
CA GLY A 135 -2.36 -7.71 32.16
C GLY A 135 -3.39 -8.45 31.29
N ASN A 136 -4.08 -7.77 30.36
CA ASN A 136 -5.11 -8.37 29.51
C ASN A 136 -4.80 -8.16 28.02
N LYS A 137 -5.43 -8.99 27.17
CA LYS A 137 -5.37 -8.80 25.71
C LYS A 137 -6.12 -7.51 25.30
N PRO A 138 -5.62 -6.78 24.28
CA PRO A 138 -6.34 -5.64 23.70
C PRO A 138 -7.74 -6.04 23.22
N LEU A 139 -8.73 -5.20 23.48
CA LEU A 139 -10.08 -5.37 22.94
C LEU A 139 -10.25 -4.49 21.69
N PRO A 140 -10.31 -5.06 20.47
CA PRO A 140 -10.36 -4.29 19.24
C PRO A 140 -11.75 -3.71 18.97
N SER A 141 -11.80 -2.56 18.29
CA SER A 141 -13.02 -2.02 17.71
C SER A 141 -13.39 -2.76 16.42
N ALA A 142 -14.70 -2.96 16.21
CA ALA A 142 -15.23 -3.42 14.93
C ALA A 142 -15.30 -2.29 13.87
N LYS A 143 -15.22 -1.01 14.28
CA LYS A 143 -15.25 0.15 13.38
C LYS A 143 -13.84 0.49 12.92
N ILE A 144 -13.46 -0.03 11.75
CA ILE A 144 -12.12 0.13 11.16
C ILE A 144 -12.14 0.83 9.79
N GLY A 145 -13.33 1.06 9.24
CA GLY A 145 -13.53 1.71 7.95
C GLY A 145 -14.41 2.95 8.09
N PHE A 146 -14.14 3.94 7.23
CA PHE A 146 -14.81 5.24 7.24
C PHE A 146 -15.07 5.73 5.82
N CYS A 147 -16.14 6.51 5.66
CA CYS A 147 -16.33 7.36 4.49
C CYS A 147 -15.38 8.56 4.63
N PHE A 148 -14.84 9.04 3.51
CA PHE A 148 -13.98 10.22 3.47
C PHE A 148 -14.61 11.30 2.60
N PHE A 149 -14.87 12.43 3.24
CA PHE A 149 -15.22 13.70 2.63
C PHE A 149 -14.93 14.78 3.65
N ASP A 150 -14.72 16.01 3.17
CA ASP A 150 -14.42 17.13 4.03
C ASP A 150 -15.68 17.56 4.79
N THR A 151 -15.64 17.49 6.11
CA THR A 151 -16.78 17.80 7.00
C THR A 151 -16.60 19.10 7.77
N THR A 152 -15.37 19.47 8.07
CA THR A 152 -15.02 20.65 8.88
C THR A 152 -13.61 21.10 8.53
N ALA A 153 -13.37 22.40 8.47
CA ALA A 153 -12.02 22.95 8.34
C ALA A 153 -11.20 22.69 9.62
N TYR A 154 -9.89 22.59 9.46
CA TYR A 154 -8.94 22.42 10.56
C TYR A 154 -7.89 23.53 10.46
N ASP A 155 -7.80 24.34 11.51
CA ASP A 155 -7.06 25.59 11.57
C ASP A 155 -5.92 25.49 12.60
#